data_AF-A0A1X0QRG3-F1
#
_entry.id   AF-A0A1X0QRG3-F1
#
_cell.length_a   1.000
_cell.length_b   1.000
_cell.length_c   1.000
_cell.angle_alpha   90.00
_cell.angle_beta   90.00
_cell.angle_gamma   90.00
#
_symmetry.space_group_name_H-M   'P 1'
#
loop_
_entity.id
_entity.type
_entity.pdbx_description
1 polymer ?
#
loop_
_entity_poly.entity_id
_entity_poly.type
_entity_poly.pdbx_seq_one_letter_code
_entity_poly.pdbx_strand_id
1 'polypeptide(L)'
;LWNESSHTKLPLEHLEPQDQALFLYHYAYNSSIEKIYELPPWNNSQGNKSTRYLGDKGFILCLSYQQPKTNLSPSISPVIASLPTSFYGYPTSPAATSPIPPAPNLDVKWIRVTLDWVLSGLKPSIPTTQIYEHSFIRLNQLLAKEGCFKYDPLSEPVLDYIIRQQDNSKMELPQTLLNFVHTHTHECHTRLSRLQHMLEGAGVDAQVLWKYTFAKSFVVGNGSLLGEEDVVRRIQDSEEEWRQKKLSFVRKLK
;
A
#
# COMPACT_ATOMS: atom_id res chain seq x y z
N LEU A 1 -10.38 25.67 22.05
CA LEU A 1 -9.07 25.23 22.60
C LEU A 1 -8.34 24.38 21.56
N TRP A 2 -8.07 24.97 20.39
CA TRP A 2 -7.23 24.36 19.37
C TRP A 2 -5.94 25.14 19.45
N ASN A 3 -4.99 24.64 20.24
CA ASN A 3 -3.67 25.23 20.29
C ASN A 3 -3.06 24.97 18.92
N GLU A 4 -2.87 26.05 18.15
CA GLU A 4 -1.84 26.14 17.13
C GLU A 4 -0.53 25.72 17.80
N SER A 5 -0.23 24.43 17.74
CA SER A 5 1.03 23.90 18.23
C SER A 5 2.11 24.39 17.29
N SER A 6 2.65 25.58 17.60
CA SER A 6 4.04 25.95 17.44
C SER A 6 4.73 25.17 16.31
N HIS A 7 4.48 25.57 15.07
CA HIS A 7 5.53 25.49 14.07
C HIS A 7 6.64 26.38 14.59
N THR A 8 7.49 25.85 15.47
CA THR A 8 8.80 26.40 15.76
C THR A 8 9.44 26.54 14.38
N LYS A 9 9.45 27.77 13.84
CA LYS A 9 10.15 28.09 12.61
C LYS A 9 11.61 27.82 12.91
N LEU A 10 12.07 26.60 12.62
CA LEU A 10 13.48 26.26 12.68
C LEU A 10 14.17 27.25 11.74
N PRO A 11 15.18 28.01 12.22
CA PRO A 11 15.85 29.01 11.41
C PRO A 11 16.77 28.32 10.40
N LEU A 12 16.17 27.76 9.36
CA LEU A 12 16.83 27.02 8.28
C LEU A 12 17.67 27.93 7.37
N GLU A 13 17.53 29.25 7.51
CA GLU A 13 18.23 30.28 6.72
C GLU A 13 19.76 30.16 6.74
N HIS A 14 20.33 29.52 7.77
CA HIS A 14 21.77 29.30 7.93
C HIS A 14 22.30 28.05 7.21
N LEU A 15 21.42 27.24 6.62
CA LEU A 15 21.80 26.06 5.86
C LEU A 15 21.88 26.39 4.37
N GLU A 16 22.78 25.72 3.66
CA GLU A 16 22.82 25.76 2.20
C GLU A 16 21.47 25.30 1.61
N PRO A 17 21.03 25.80 0.44
CA PRO A 17 19.74 25.42 -0.14
C PRO A 17 19.52 23.91 -0.30
N GLN A 18 20.60 23.17 -0.61
CA GLN A 18 20.56 21.70 -0.72
C GLN A 18 20.33 21.03 0.64
N ASP A 19 20.96 21.55 1.68
CA ASP A 19 20.81 21.08 3.06
C ASP A 19 19.42 21.41 3.60
N GLN A 20 18.87 22.59 3.27
CA GLN A 20 17.50 22.97 3.59
C GLN A 20 16.49 22.01 2.94
N ALA A 21 16.66 21.73 1.64
CA ALA A 21 15.78 20.81 0.91
C ALA A 21 15.81 19.39 1.52
N LEU A 22 17.01 18.88 1.81
CA LEU A 22 17.17 17.57 2.46
C LEU A 22 16.52 17.56 3.86
N PHE A 23 16.74 18.61 4.66
CA PHE A 23 16.14 18.72 5.98
C PHE A 23 14.61 18.70 5.92
N LEU A 24 14.02 19.53 5.05
CA LEU A 24 12.57 19.61 4.87
C LEU A 24 12.00 18.28 4.37
N TYR A 25 12.70 17.62 3.43
CA TYR A 25 12.30 16.31 2.91
C TYR A 25 12.15 15.26 4.02
N HIS A 26 13.09 15.19 4.98
CA HIS A 26 12.99 14.22 6.08
C HIS A 26 12.12 14.71 7.25
N TYR A 27 12.06 16.02 7.53
CA TYR A 27 11.39 16.57 8.70
C TYR A 27 9.89 16.78 8.50
N ALA A 28 9.47 17.20 7.30
CA ALA A 28 8.06 17.40 6.97
C ALA A 28 7.35 16.08 6.63
N TYR A 29 8.09 14.98 6.58
CA TYR A 29 7.55 13.69 6.21
C TYR A 29 6.54 13.15 7.22
N ASN A 30 5.37 12.75 6.71
CA ASN A 30 4.38 12.01 7.46
C ASN A 30 4.00 10.71 6.74
N SER A 31 4.46 9.58 7.29
CA SER A 31 4.18 8.25 6.74
C SER A 31 2.69 7.94 6.64
N SER A 32 1.86 8.51 7.51
CA SER A 32 0.42 8.24 7.56
C SER A 32 -0.32 8.86 6.38
N ILE A 33 0.20 9.95 5.82
CA ILE A 33 -0.41 10.66 4.67
C ILE A 33 0.14 10.12 3.35
N GLU A 34 1.40 9.70 3.33
CA GLU A 34 2.13 9.34 2.11
C GLU A 34 1.94 7.88 1.67
N LYS A 35 1.23 7.06 2.46
CA LYS A 35 0.97 5.64 2.18
C LYS A 35 0.22 5.45 0.88
N ILE A 36 0.74 4.55 0.02
CA ILE A 36 0.11 4.18 -1.25
C ILE A 36 -0.05 2.68 -1.30
N TYR A 37 -1.24 2.21 -1.67
CA TYR A 37 -1.52 0.78 -1.69
C TYR A 37 -1.80 0.29 -3.11
N GLU A 38 -1.36 -0.93 -3.38
CA GLU A 38 -1.79 -1.67 -4.57
C GLU A 38 -3.25 -2.08 -4.39
N LEU A 39 -4.09 -1.75 -5.38
CA LEU A 39 -5.50 -2.17 -5.35
C LEU A 39 -5.62 -3.66 -5.70
N PRO A 40 -6.53 -4.42 -5.05
CA PRO A 40 -6.78 -5.81 -5.41
C PRO A 40 -7.13 -5.95 -6.90
N PRO A 41 -6.67 -7.01 -7.59
CA PRO A 41 -6.85 -7.13 -9.03
C PRO A 41 -8.32 -7.19 -9.43
N TRP A 42 -8.65 -6.49 -10.50
CA TRP A 42 -9.98 -6.56 -11.12
C TRP A 42 -10.08 -7.80 -12.01
N ASN A 43 -10.65 -8.89 -11.47
CA ASN A 43 -10.89 -10.12 -12.22
C ASN A 43 -12.34 -10.16 -12.73
N ASN A 44 -12.51 -10.06 -14.06
CA ASN A 44 -13.82 -10.18 -14.73
C ASN A 44 -14.52 -11.53 -14.50
N SER A 45 -13.79 -12.55 -14.05
CA SER A 45 -14.31 -13.89 -13.79
C SER A 45 -15.05 -14.01 -12.44
N GLN A 46 -14.84 -13.09 -11.50
CA GLN A 46 -15.56 -13.04 -10.23
C GLN A 46 -16.74 -12.08 -10.36
N GLY A 47 -17.86 -12.58 -10.90
CA GLY A 47 -19.00 -11.77 -11.32
C GLY A 47 -19.40 -10.66 -10.34
N ASN A 48 -19.58 -9.45 -10.87
CA ASN A 48 -20.28 -8.22 -10.43
C ASN A 48 -20.52 -7.86 -8.94
N LYS A 49 -20.12 -8.64 -7.93
CA LYS A 49 -20.40 -8.41 -6.50
C LYS A 49 -19.30 -8.92 -5.55
N SER A 50 -18.10 -9.22 -6.02
CA SER A 50 -17.01 -9.63 -5.13
C SER A 50 -16.57 -8.44 -4.28
N THR A 51 -16.87 -8.49 -2.98
CA THR A 51 -16.34 -7.52 -2.01
C THR A 51 -14.87 -7.81 -1.83
N ARG A 52 -14.03 -6.78 -1.96
CA ARG A 52 -12.59 -6.88 -1.82
C ARG A 52 -12.13 -6.09 -0.62
N TYR A 53 -11.03 -6.53 -0.02
CA TYR A 53 -10.45 -5.88 1.14
C TYR A 53 -9.01 -5.46 0.90
N LEU A 54 -8.67 -4.31 1.43
CA LEU A 54 -7.31 -3.79 1.54
C LEU A 54 -7.09 -3.41 3.02
N GLY A 55 -5.94 -3.78 3.59
CA GLY A 55 -5.67 -3.52 5.01
C GLY A 55 -4.25 -3.05 5.28
N ASP A 56 -4.12 -2.32 6.38
CA ASP A 56 -2.89 -1.94 7.06
C ASP A 56 -3.14 -2.00 8.59
N LYS A 57 -2.10 -1.91 9.43
CA LYS A 57 -2.20 -2.02 10.89
C LYS A 57 -3.36 -1.18 11.45
N GLY A 58 -3.50 0.08 11.07
CA GLY A 58 -4.57 0.96 11.59
C GLY A 58 -5.83 1.10 10.75
N PHE A 59 -5.97 0.39 9.62
CA PHE A 59 -6.97 0.71 8.60
C PHE A 59 -7.40 -0.52 7.80
N ILE A 60 -8.69 -0.60 7.48
CA ILE A 60 -9.24 -1.54 6.50
C ILE A 60 -10.21 -0.79 5.57
N LEU A 61 -10.03 -0.99 4.26
CA LEU A 61 -10.92 -0.55 3.20
C LEU A 61 -11.68 -1.73 2.62
N CYS A 62 -13.00 -1.57 2.53
CA CYS A 62 -13.89 -2.47 1.83
C CYS A 62 -14.37 -1.82 0.54
N LEU A 63 -14.12 -2.48 -0.58
CA LEU A 63 -14.43 -1.97 -1.91
C LEU A 63 -15.07 -3.02 -2.80
N SER A 64 -15.62 -2.59 -3.93
CA SER A 64 -16.01 -3.47 -5.03
C SER A 64 -15.81 -2.77 -6.36
N TYR A 65 -15.63 -3.57 -7.43
CA TYR A 65 -15.55 -3.05 -8.79
C TYR A 65 -16.91 -3.14 -9.46
N GLN A 66 -17.38 -2.02 -10.01
CA GLN A 66 -18.57 -1.95 -10.84
C GLN A 66 -18.14 -1.84 -12.31
N GLN A 67 -18.62 -2.76 -13.14
CA GLN A 67 -18.37 -2.65 -14.58
C GLN A 67 -19.23 -1.51 -15.14
N PRO A 68 -18.66 -0.59 -15.94
CA PRO A 68 -19.45 0.35 -16.70
C PRO A 68 -20.40 -0.47 -17.59
N LYS A 69 -21.71 -0.30 -17.41
CA LYS A 69 -22.69 -0.86 -18.35
C LYS A 69 -22.49 -0.12 -19.67
N THR A 70 -21.67 -0.66 -20.56
CA THR A 70 -21.61 -0.18 -21.94
C THR A 70 -22.95 -0.51 -22.58
N ASN A 71 -23.89 0.45 -22.53
CA ASN A 71 -25.04 0.48 -23.41
C ASN A 71 -24.55 0.80 -24.82
N LEU A 72 -23.82 -0.13 -25.44
CA LEU A 72 -23.49 -0.07 -26.85
C LEU A 72 -24.74 -0.45 -27.62
N SER A 73 -25.54 0.55 -27.97
CA SER A 73 -26.38 0.47 -29.17
C SER A 73 -25.47 0.10 -30.36
N PRO A 74 -25.85 -0.85 -31.23
CA PRO A 74 -25.05 -1.21 -32.39
C PRO A 74 -25.11 -0.06 -33.41
N SER A 75 -24.25 0.95 -33.25
CA SER A 75 -24.05 1.98 -34.25
C SER A 75 -23.12 1.43 -35.32
N ILE A 76 -23.73 0.82 -36.34
CA ILE A 76 -23.11 0.60 -37.64
C ILE A 76 -22.76 1.98 -38.20
N SER A 77 -21.48 2.33 -38.28
CA SER A 77 -20.99 3.45 -39.10
C SER A 77 -19.51 3.29 -39.44
N PRO A 78 -19.07 3.82 -40.60
CA PRO A 78 -18.15 3.12 -41.50
C PRO A 78 -16.69 3.54 -41.33
N VAL A 79 -15.82 2.70 -41.88
CA VAL A 79 -14.38 2.92 -42.09
C VAL A 79 -14.16 4.24 -42.83
N ILE A 80 -13.53 5.21 -42.15
CA ILE A 80 -12.89 6.35 -42.82
C ILE A 80 -11.38 6.16 -42.68
N ALA A 81 -10.73 6.04 -43.83
CA ALA A 81 -9.29 5.91 -43.97
C ALA A 81 -8.56 7.21 -43.61
N SER A 82 -7.27 7.04 -43.26
CA SER A 82 -6.15 8.00 -43.25
C SER A 82 -5.79 8.70 -41.92
N LEU A 83 -4.58 8.42 -41.44
CA LEU A 83 -3.40 9.32 -41.49
C LEU A 83 -2.11 8.47 -41.35
N PRO A 84 -0.97 8.89 -41.94
CA PRO A 84 0.19 8.02 -42.17
C PRO A 84 1.10 7.89 -40.94
N THR A 85 1.46 6.63 -40.70
CA THR A 85 2.48 6.11 -39.78
C THR A 85 3.87 6.68 -40.07
N SER A 86 4.57 7.17 -39.04
CA SER A 86 6.04 7.31 -39.07
C SER A 86 6.72 6.32 -38.12
N PHE A 87 7.32 5.31 -38.74
CA PHE A 87 8.56 4.58 -38.42
C PHE A 87 9.07 4.59 -36.97
N TYR A 88 8.81 3.50 -36.23
CA TYR A 88 9.84 2.55 -35.77
C TYR A 88 9.16 1.21 -35.48
N GLY A 89 9.64 0.15 -36.16
CA GLY A 89 8.97 -1.15 -36.22
C GLY A 89 9.12 -1.98 -34.95
N TYR A 90 7.97 -2.39 -34.40
CA TYR A 90 7.81 -3.65 -33.69
C TYR A 90 6.79 -4.49 -34.45
N PRO A 91 6.95 -5.82 -34.55
CA PRO A 91 5.98 -6.66 -35.23
C PRO A 91 4.62 -6.53 -34.54
N THR A 92 3.64 -6.07 -35.32
CA THR A 92 2.24 -5.92 -34.93
C THR A 92 1.68 -7.26 -34.49
N SER A 93 1.62 -7.46 -33.18
CA SER A 93 0.86 -8.55 -32.58
C SER A 93 -0.64 -8.29 -32.84
N PRO A 94 -1.44 -9.32 -33.20
CA PRO A 94 -2.88 -9.17 -33.45
C PRO A 94 -3.71 -8.75 -32.21
N ALA A 95 -3.06 -8.53 -31.06
CA ALA A 95 -3.68 -7.99 -29.86
C ALA A 95 -3.96 -6.47 -29.92
N ALA A 96 -3.37 -5.73 -30.87
CA ALA A 96 -3.45 -4.26 -30.93
C ALA A 96 -4.82 -3.70 -31.38
N THR A 97 -5.79 -4.53 -31.73
CA THR A 97 -7.14 -4.12 -32.15
C THR A 97 -8.24 -4.51 -31.17
N SER A 98 -7.89 -5.09 -30.02
CA SER A 98 -8.89 -5.33 -28.97
C SER A 98 -9.22 -3.99 -28.29
N PRO A 99 -10.50 -3.57 -28.24
CA PRO A 99 -10.86 -2.37 -27.49
C PRO A 99 -10.43 -2.57 -26.03
N ILE A 100 -9.60 -1.65 -25.53
CA ILE A 100 -9.20 -1.63 -24.13
C ILE A 100 -10.51 -1.58 -23.33
N PRO A 101 -10.81 -2.58 -22.48
CA PRO A 101 -12.02 -2.55 -21.69
C PRO A 101 -11.99 -1.28 -20.83
N PRO A 102 -13.11 -0.54 -20.73
CA PRO A 102 -13.14 0.68 -19.94
C PRO A 102 -12.75 0.34 -18.50
N ALA A 103 -11.94 1.20 -17.89
CA ALA A 103 -11.53 1.03 -16.50
C ALA A 103 -12.76 0.84 -15.60
N PRO A 104 -12.71 -0.08 -14.62
CA PRO A 104 -13.85 -0.32 -13.74
C PRO A 104 -14.08 0.89 -12.85
N ASN A 105 -15.34 1.12 -12.46
CA ASN A 105 -15.64 2.07 -11.40
C ASN A 105 -15.33 1.41 -10.05
N LEU A 106 -14.53 2.09 -9.24
CA LEU A 106 -14.27 1.68 -7.86
C LEU A 106 -15.39 2.18 -6.96
N ASP A 107 -16.06 1.27 -6.26
CA ASP A 107 -17.08 1.59 -5.27
C ASP A 107 -16.55 1.30 -3.88
N VAL A 108 -16.33 2.36 -3.09
CA VAL A 108 -15.87 2.26 -1.70
C VAL A 108 -17.09 2.08 -0.80
N LYS A 109 -17.24 0.89 -0.23
CA LYS A 109 -18.38 0.57 0.64
C LYS A 109 -18.23 1.19 2.02
N TRP A 110 -17.05 1.03 2.62
CA TRP A 110 -16.72 1.60 3.91
C TRP A 110 -15.21 1.59 4.16
N ILE A 111 -14.80 2.44 5.10
CA ILE A 111 -13.46 2.51 5.66
C ILE A 111 -13.58 2.38 7.17
N ARG A 112 -12.78 1.50 7.78
CA ARG A 112 -12.66 1.39 9.23
C ARG A 112 -11.22 1.69 9.64
N VAL A 113 -11.06 2.54 10.65
CA VAL A 113 -9.77 3.05 11.12
C VAL A 113 -9.70 3.08 12.64
N THR A 114 -8.48 3.01 13.18
CA THR A 114 -8.24 3.35 14.58
C THR A 114 -8.14 4.87 14.76
N LEU A 115 -8.42 5.37 15.96
CA LEU A 115 -8.25 6.80 16.26
C LEU A 115 -6.78 7.22 16.10
N ASP A 116 -5.85 6.37 16.51
CA ASP A 116 -4.42 6.62 16.38
C ASP A 116 -4.01 6.84 14.92
N TRP A 117 -4.62 6.12 13.98
CA TRP A 117 -4.40 6.32 12.54
C TRP A 117 -4.86 7.67 12.02
N VAL A 118 -5.98 8.18 12.54
CA VAL A 118 -6.44 9.53 12.19
C VAL A 118 -5.50 10.58 12.77
N LEU A 119 -5.12 10.40 14.04
CA LEU A 119 -4.24 11.34 14.73
C LEU A 119 -2.81 11.32 14.17
N SER A 120 -2.33 10.19 13.67
CA SER A 120 -1.00 10.08 13.07
C SER A 120 -0.87 10.89 11.78
N GLY A 121 -1.98 11.11 11.06
CA GLY A 121 -2.04 12.06 9.93
C GLY A 121 -1.78 13.51 10.33
N LEU A 122 -2.11 13.90 11.56
CA LEU A 122 -1.84 15.25 12.08
C LEU A 122 -0.49 15.33 12.78
N LYS A 123 -0.10 14.26 13.49
CA LYS A 123 1.12 14.19 14.27
C LYS A 123 1.83 12.86 14.00
N PRO A 124 2.87 12.83 13.15
CA PRO A 124 3.52 11.60 12.71
C PRO A 124 4.19 10.80 13.83
N SER A 125 4.42 11.41 15.01
CA SER A 125 4.98 10.72 16.17
C SER A 125 3.98 9.79 16.88
N ILE A 126 2.69 9.82 16.53
CA ILE A 126 1.67 8.96 17.13
C ILE A 126 1.71 7.60 16.40
N PRO A 127 2.03 6.49 17.09
CA PRO A 127 2.09 5.19 16.47
C PRO A 127 0.68 4.64 16.18
N THR A 128 0.50 4.04 15.01
CA THR A 128 -0.76 3.35 14.66
C THR A 128 -0.86 1.98 15.32
N THR A 129 -1.96 1.74 16.02
CA THR A 129 -2.32 0.44 16.62
C THR A 129 -3.05 -0.48 15.64
N GLN A 130 -3.05 -1.79 15.92
CA GLN A 130 -3.72 -2.79 15.08
C GLN A 130 -5.24 -2.72 15.20
N ILE A 131 -5.95 -2.49 14.09
CA ILE A 131 -7.39 -2.60 14.03
C ILE A 131 -7.80 -4.05 14.25
N TYR A 132 -8.81 -4.28 15.09
CA TYR A 132 -9.28 -5.61 15.51
C TYR A 132 -8.22 -6.50 16.18
N GLU A 133 -7.33 -5.93 16.98
CA GLU A 133 -6.29 -6.66 17.72
C GLU A 133 -6.79 -7.98 18.34
N HIS A 134 -7.92 -7.96 19.06
CA HIS A 134 -8.49 -9.16 19.66
C HIS A 134 -8.87 -10.27 18.66
N SER A 135 -9.31 -9.91 17.46
CA SER A 135 -9.68 -10.88 16.42
C SER A 135 -8.44 -11.53 15.83
N PHE A 136 -7.37 -10.75 15.63
CA PHE A 136 -6.07 -11.28 15.19
C PHE A 136 -5.44 -12.19 16.24
N ILE A 137 -5.48 -11.81 17.53
CA ILE A 137 -5.04 -12.67 18.63
C ILE A 137 -5.80 -14.00 18.63
N ARG A 138 -7.12 -13.96 18.45
CA ARG A 138 -7.95 -15.16 18.39
C ARG A 138 -7.64 -16.02 17.16
N LEU A 139 -7.44 -15.41 15.99
CA LEU A 139 -7.03 -16.13 14.78
C LEU A 139 -5.67 -16.82 14.98
N ASN A 140 -4.69 -16.13 15.59
CA ASN A 140 -3.39 -16.73 15.93
C ASN A 140 -3.55 -17.97 16.81
N GLN A 141 -4.42 -17.92 17.82
CA GLN A 141 -4.70 -19.07 18.68
C GLN A 141 -5.35 -20.24 17.94
N LEU A 142 -6.23 -19.96 16.96
CA LEU A 142 -6.86 -21.00 16.14
C LEU A 142 -5.84 -21.63 15.16
N LEU A 143 -5.05 -20.80 14.47
CA LEU A 143 -4.03 -21.27 13.54
C LEU A 143 -2.92 -22.07 14.24
N ALA A 144 -2.53 -21.66 15.46
CA ALA A 144 -1.54 -22.38 16.25
C ALA A 144 -1.98 -23.82 16.58
N LYS A 145 -3.29 -24.07 16.76
CA LYS A 145 -3.82 -25.43 16.99
C LYS A 145 -3.66 -26.33 15.76
N GLU A 146 -3.66 -25.74 14.57
CA GLU A 146 -3.42 -26.41 13.29
C GLU A 146 -1.93 -26.42 12.88
N GLY A 147 -1.03 -25.98 13.77
CA GLY A 147 0.42 -25.93 13.50
C GLY A 147 0.86 -24.77 12.61
N CYS A 148 0.00 -23.79 12.35
CA CYS A 148 0.29 -22.61 11.53
C CYS A 148 0.73 -21.43 12.40
N PHE A 149 2.01 -21.02 12.28
CA PHE A 149 2.60 -19.93 13.07
C PHE A 149 3.00 -18.71 12.25
N LYS A 150 2.98 -18.82 10.91
CA LYS A 150 3.44 -17.77 9.99
C LYS A 150 2.41 -17.59 8.88
N TYR A 151 1.97 -16.35 8.69
CA TYR A 151 1.06 -15.93 7.63
C TYR A 151 1.07 -14.40 7.53
N ASP A 152 0.59 -13.87 6.41
CA ASP A 152 0.40 -12.43 6.23
C ASP A 152 -0.95 -12.00 6.82
N PRO A 153 -0.98 -11.25 7.95
CA PRO A 153 -2.21 -10.84 8.62
C PRO A 153 -3.03 -9.83 7.81
N LEU A 154 -2.43 -9.14 6.85
CA LEU A 154 -3.08 -8.13 6.03
C LEU A 154 -3.51 -8.67 4.66
N SER A 155 -3.33 -9.97 4.43
CA SER A 155 -3.83 -10.64 3.22
C SER A 155 -5.35 -10.65 3.18
N GLU A 156 -5.91 -10.54 1.98
CA GLU A 156 -7.35 -10.41 1.78
C GLU A 156 -8.18 -11.59 2.37
N PRO A 157 -7.78 -12.87 2.26
CA PRO A 157 -8.53 -13.96 2.88
C PRO A 157 -8.58 -13.87 4.41
N VAL A 158 -7.52 -13.35 5.03
CA VAL A 158 -7.47 -13.12 6.48
C VAL A 158 -8.39 -11.96 6.86
N LEU A 159 -8.34 -10.85 6.12
CA LEU A 159 -9.22 -9.70 6.37
C LEU A 159 -10.70 -10.07 6.21
N ASP A 160 -11.07 -10.82 5.17
CA ASP A 160 -12.45 -11.31 4.96
C ASP A 160 -12.92 -12.15 6.16
N TYR A 161 -12.07 -13.04 6.69
CA TYR A 161 -12.39 -13.83 7.88
C TYR A 161 -12.57 -12.95 9.13
N ILE A 162 -11.63 -12.04 9.40
CA ILE A 162 -11.67 -11.15 10.57
C ILE A 162 -12.95 -10.30 10.56
N ILE A 163 -13.34 -9.79 9.39
CA ILE A 163 -14.55 -8.98 9.23
C ILE A 163 -15.81 -9.82 9.44
N ARG A 164 -15.90 -11.00 8.82
CA ARG A 164 -17.06 -11.89 9.00
C ARG A 164 -17.23 -12.39 10.42
N GLN A 165 -16.13 -12.53 11.16
CA GLN A 165 -16.17 -12.92 12.57
C GLN A 165 -16.79 -11.82 13.46
N GLN A 166 -16.72 -10.55 13.07
CA GLN A 166 -17.41 -9.47 13.78
C GLN A 166 -18.93 -9.63 13.68
N ASP A 167 -19.41 -10.10 12.53
CA ASP A 167 -20.84 -10.22 12.25
C ASP A 167 -21.44 -11.56 12.73
N ASN A 168 -20.62 -12.62 12.85
CA ASN A 168 -21.06 -13.97 13.21
C ASN A 168 -20.32 -14.53 14.42
N SER A 169 -21.06 -14.95 15.45
CA SER A 169 -20.50 -15.49 16.69
C SER A 169 -19.89 -16.91 16.56
N LYS A 170 -19.99 -17.55 15.39
CA LYS A 170 -19.47 -18.91 15.19
C LYS A 170 -17.94 -18.89 15.11
N MET A 171 -17.32 -19.80 15.85
CA MET A 171 -15.90 -19.80 16.22
C MET A 171 -15.08 -20.82 15.42
N GLU A 172 -15.51 -21.16 14.22
CA GLU A 172 -14.89 -22.21 13.41
C GLU A 172 -13.94 -21.61 12.37
N LEU A 173 -12.75 -22.20 12.24
CA LEU A 173 -11.76 -21.82 11.25
C LEU A 173 -12.17 -22.42 9.89
N PRO A 174 -12.46 -21.60 8.85
CA PRO A 174 -12.85 -22.13 7.55
C PRO A 174 -11.70 -22.90 6.91
N GLN A 175 -11.99 -24.09 6.37
CA GLN A 175 -10.99 -24.91 5.67
C GLN A 175 -10.36 -24.17 4.48
N THR A 176 -11.10 -23.26 3.84
CA THR A 176 -10.59 -22.43 2.75
C THR A 176 -9.48 -21.49 3.21
N LEU A 177 -9.61 -20.90 4.40
CA LEU A 177 -8.57 -20.04 4.98
C LEU A 177 -7.37 -20.88 5.43
N LEU A 178 -7.61 -22.04 6.05
CA LEU A 178 -6.55 -22.94 6.48
C LEU A 178 -5.71 -23.42 5.28
N ASN A 179 -6.38 -23.86 4.21
CA ASN A 179 -5.71 -24.25 2.96
C ASN A 179 -4.92 -23.08 2.34
N PHE A 180 -5.45 -21.86 2.38
CA PHE A 180 -4.73 -20.68 1.91
C PHE A 180 -3.45 -20.43 2.73
N VAL A 181 -3.52 -20.48 4.06
CA VAL A 181 -2.36 -20.30 4.94
C VAL A 181 -1.32 -21.40 4.73
N HIS A 182 -1.73 -22.66 4.58
CA HIS A 182 -0.82 -23.77 4.30
C HIS A 182 -0.17 -23.70 2.92
N THR A 183 -0.86 -23.16 1.92
CA THR A 183 -0.30 -22.98 0.58
C THR A 183 0.59 -21.74 0.48
N HIS A 184 0.39 -20.77 1.39
CA HIS A 184 1.12 -19.51 1.45
C HIS A 184 1.77 -19.34 2.83
N THR A 185 2.69 -20.25 3.18
CA THR A 185 3.41 -20.25 4.47
C THR A 185 4.42 -19.12 4.63
N HIS A 186 4.47 -18.19 3.68
CA HIS A 186 5.34 -17.03 3.74
C HIS A 186 4.76 -16.01 4.71
N GLU A 187 5.61 -15.46 5.59
CA GLU A 187 5.24 -14.37 6.52
C GLU A 187 4.73 -13.13 5.79
N CYS A 188 5.13 -12.94 4.53
CA CYS A 188 4.90 -11.74 3.75
C CYS A 188 4.38 -12.12 2.35
N HIS A 189 3.08 -11.99 2.12
CA HIS A 189 2.44 -12.35 0.85
C HIS A 189 2.44 -11.17 -0.12
N THR A 190 2.26 -9.95 0.39
CA THR A 190 2.25 -8.73 -0.42
C THR A 190 3.65 -8.15 -0.62
N ARG A 191 3.90 -7.47 -1.74
CA ARG A 191 5.16 -6.72 -1.96
C ARG A 191 5.46 -5.73 -0.83
N LEU A 192 4.41 -5.07 -0.35
CA LEU A 192 4.49 -4.15 0.78
C LEU A 192 4.99 -4.86 2.05
N SER A 193 4.33 -5.96 2.46
CA SER A 193 4.74 -6.71 3.66
C SER A 193 6.20 -7.19 3.57
N ARG A 194 6.63 -7.66 2.39
CA ARG A 194 8.02 -8.09 2.15
C ARG A 194 9.01 -6.94 2.35
N LEU A 195 8.74 -5.78 1.74
CA LEU A 195 9.62 -4.62 1.90
C LEU A 195 9.66 -4.12 3.35
N GLN A 196 8.53 -4.07 4.04
CA GLN A 196 8.48 -3.67 5.45
C GLN A 196 9.34 -4.60 6.31
N HIS A 197 9.18 -5.92 6.14
CA HIS A 197 9.96 -6.92 6.84
C HIS A 197 11.47 -6.80 6.55
N MET A 198 11.85 -6.61 5.28
CA MET A 198 13.26 -6.45 4.91
C MET A 198 13.88 -5.15 5.43
N LEU A 199 13.13 -4.05 5.45
CA LEU A 199 13.59 -2.78 6.05
C LEU A 199 13.80 -2.93 7.55
N GLU A 200 12.86 -3.55 8.25
CA GLU A 200 12.97 -3.84 9.68
C GLU A 200 14.19 -4.73 9.98
N GLY A 201 14.41 -5.77 9.16
CA GLY A 201 15.60 -6.63 9.24
C GLY A 201 16.92 -5.91 8.96
N ALA A 202 16.90 -4.84 8.15
CA ALA A 202 18.04 -3.97 7.89
C ALA A 202 18.23 -2.86 8.95
N GLY A 203 17.38 -2.81 9.98
CA GLY A 203 17.41 -1.79 11.02
C GLY A 203 16.91 -0.41 10.57
N VAL A 204 16.16 -0.36 9.47
CA VAL A 204 15.53 0.85 8.95
C VAL A 204 14.05 0.85 9.33
N ASP A 205 13.53 1.97 9.81
CA ASP A 205 12.10 2.11 10.09
C ASP A 205 11.30 1.95 8.79
N ALA A 206 10.51 0.87 8.69
CA ALA A 206 9.70 0.58 7.52
C ALA A 206 8.70 1.69 7.14
N GLN A 207 8.38 2.59 8.08
CA GLN A 207 7.54 3.74 7.78
C GLN A 207 8.18 4.66 6.74
N VAL A 208 9.51 4.75 6.66
CA VAL A 208 10.19 5.66 5.70
C VAL A 208 10.02 5.25 4.24
N LEU A 209 9.51 4.03 3.98
CA LEU A 209 9.24 3.51 2.64
C LEU A 209 8.51 4.54 1.78
N TRP A 210 7.51 5.23 2.35
CA TRP A 210 6.68 6.16 1.59
C TRP A 210 7.33 7.52 1.32
N LYS A 211 8.52 7.81 1.87
CA LYS A 211 9.30 8.98 1.47
C LYS A 211 9.74 8.89 0.01
N TYR A 212 9.99 7.66 -0.46
CA TYR A 212 10.72 7.41 -1.69
C TYR A 212 9.79 7.03 -2.84
N THR A 213 9.80 7.83 -3.91
CA THR A 213 8.97 7.59 -5.10
C THR A 213 9.27 6.24 -5.75
N PHE A 214 10.54 5.80 -5.79
CA PHE A 214 10.89 4.50 -6.36
C PHE A 214 10.29 3.33 -5.55
N ALA A 215 10.21 3.46 -4.23
CA ALA A 215 9.61 2.44 -3.36
C ALA A 215 8.09 2.40 -3.53
N LYS A 216 7.44 3.57 -3.62
CA LYS A 216 6.02 3.70 -3.97
C LYS A 216 5.70 2.99 -5.30
N SER A 217 6.48 3.25 -6.34
CA SER A 217 6.29 2.61 -7.65
C SER A 217 6.50 1.09 -7.61
N PHE A 218 7.47 0.61 -6.82
CA PHE A 218 7.69 -0.82 -6.61
C PHE A 218 6.47 -1.50 -5.95
N VAL A 219 5.94 -0.90 -4.88
CA VAL A 219 4.77 -1.43 -4.15
C VAL A 219 3.55 -1.55 -5.05
N VAL A 220 3.26 -0.53 -5.86
CA VAL A 220 2.08 -0.53 -6.76
C VAL A 220 2.30 -1.38 -8.03
N GLY A 221 3.54 -1.82 -8.29
CA GLY A 221 3.87 -2.63 -9.45
C GLY A 221 3.88 -1.89 -10.78
N ASN A 222 3.94 -0.55 -10.75
CA ASN A 222 4.08 0.28 -11.94
C ASN A 222 5.52 0.28 -12.46
N GLY A 223 5.90 -0.78 -13.18
CA GLY A 223 7.10 -0.80 -14.03
C GLY A 223 8.45 -0.68 -13.30
N SER A 224 8.52 -1.00 -12.01
CA SER A 224 9.80 -1.03 -11.30
C SER A 224 10.66 -2.17 -11.82
N LEU A 225 11.84 -1.83 -12.34
CA LEU A 225 12.89 -2.79 -12.73
C LEU A 225 13.77 -3.21 -11.55
N LEU A 226 13.58 -2.59 -10.38
CA LEU A 226 14.33 -2.89 -9.16
C LEU A 226 13.78 -4.15 -8.49
N GLY A 227 14.67 -5.01 -7.98
CA GLY A 227 14.30 -6.07 -7.03
C GLY A 227 14.07 -5.52 -5.62
N GLU A 228 13.45 -6.32 -4.75
CA GLU A 228 13.18 -5.96 -3.35
C GLU A 228 14.45 -5.47 -2.63
N GLU A 229 15.55 -6.18 -2.81
CA GLU A 229 16.84 -5.94 -2.16
C GLU A 229 17.45 -4.59 -2.57
N ASP A 230 17.30 -4.21 -3.85
CA ASP A 230 17.79 -2.93 -4.36
C ASP A 230 16.99 -1.75 -3.80
N VAL A 231 15.66 -1.92 -3.67
CA VAL A 231 14.80 -0.92 -3.04
C VAL A 231 15.22 -0.71 -1.58
N VAL A 232 15.40 -1.79 -0.83
CA VAL A 232 15.81 -1.75 0.58
C VAL A 232 17.19 -1.10 0.73
N ARG A 233 18.18 -1.50 -0.08
CA ARG A 233 19.54 -0.94 -0.04
C ARG A 233 19.54 0.56 -0.30
N ARG A 234 18.81 1.03 -1.32
CA ARG A 234 18.73 2.47 -1.64
C ARG A 234 18.10 3.30 -0.52
N ILE A 235 17.04 2.76 0.11
CA ILE A 235 16.43 3.41 1.27
C ILE A 235 17.44 3.47 2.42
N GLN A 236 18.11 2.36 2.71
CA GLN A 236 19.11 2.27 3.76
C GLN A 236 20.23 3.28 3.58
N ASP A 237 20.82 3.36 2.38
CA ASP A 237 21.89 4.33 2.06
C ASP A 237 21.41 5.77 2.26
N SER A 238 20.18 6.08 1.82
CA SER A 238 19.58 7.42 1.94
C SER A 238 19.30 7.80 3.40
N GLU A 239 18.78 6.88 4.21
CA GLU A 239 18.51 7.13 5.63
C GLU A 239 19.79 7.14 6.48
N GLU A 240 20.83 6.42 6.08
CA GLU A 240 22.16 6.51 6.68
C GLU A 240 22.79 7.89 6.42
N GLU A 241 22.76 8.36 5.17
CA GLU A 241 23.25 9.70 4.81
C GLU A 241 22.51 10.78 5.61
N TRP A 242 21.18 10.67 5.69
CA TRP A 242 20.39 11.56 6.52
C TRP A 242 20.80 11.51 7.99
N ARG A 243 21.04 10.33 8.56
CA ARG A 243 21.44 10.20 9.97
C ARG A 243 22.76 10.91 10.26
N GLN A 244 23.73 10.81 9.34
CA GLN A 244 25.01 11.50 9.44
C GLN A 244 24.85 13.02 9.34
N LYS A 245 24.07 13.51 8.37
CA LYS A 245 23.81 14.94 8.16
C LYS A 245 22.93 15.57 9.24
N LYS A 246 21.98 14.82 9.79
CA LYS A 246 21.10 15.29 10.88
C LYS A 246 21.90 15.79 12.08
N LEU A 247 23.00 15.12 12.43
CA LEU A 247 23.88 15.54 13.52
C LEU A 247 24.55 16.88 13.24
N SER A 248 24.96 17.15 11.99
CA SER A 248 25.54 18.44 11.62
C SER A 248 24.49 19.54 11.60
N PHE A 249 23.27 19.25 11.15
CA PHE A 249 22.14 20.20 11.19
C PHE A 249 21.74 20.58 12.60
N VAL A 250 21.63 19.62 13.52
CA VAL A 250 21.31 19.91 14.93
C VAL A 250 22.38 20.79 15.59
N ARG A 251 23.65 20.70 15.17
CA ARG A 251 24.72 21.61 15.64
C ARG A 251 24.62 23.00 15.05
N LYS A 252 24.22 23.14 13.78
CA LYS A 252 24.08 24.44 13.08
C LYS A 252 22.80 25.19 13.46
N LEU A 253 21.77 24.48 13.92
CA LEU A 253 20.46 25.04 14.31
C LEU A 253 20.35 25.35 15.81
N LYS A 254 21.39 25.09 16.60
CA LYS A 254 21.54 25.51 18.00
C LYS A 254 22.34 26.80 18.06
#